data_AF-A0A9Q1G490-F1
#
_entry.id   AF-A0A9Q1G490-F1
#
_cell.length_a   1.000
_cell.length_b   1.000
_cell.length_c   1.000
_cell.angle_alpha   90.00
_cell.angle_beta   90.00
_cell.angle_gamma   90.00
#
_symmetry.space_group_name_H-M   'P 1'
#
loop_
_entity.id
_entity.type
_entity.pdbx_description
1 polymer ?
#
loop_
_entity_poly.entity_id
_entity_poly.type
_entity_poly.pdbx_seq_one_letter_code
_entity_poly.pdbx_strand_id
1 'polypeptide(L)'
;MDQLEAFDKNVNFFVDYLFGERDSRVRGWLLLDSYLPTLSFTLVYLLTVYLGPVYMKNRPACSLKKVLLVYNFAVTMLSLYMLIELISASWAGGYRLQCQSLHGAGDADIRNLGEC
;
A
#
# COMPACT_ATOMS: atom_id res chain seq x y z
N MET A 1 -3.09 -10.42 -24.57
CA MET A 1 -3.13 -10.58 -23.09
C MET A 1 -1.95 -11.43 -22.64
N ASP A 2 -1.63 -12.50 -23.37
CA ASP A 2 -0.53 -13.44 -23.08
C ASP A 2 0.85 -12.78 -22.84
N GLN A 3 1.19 -11.73 -23.58
CA GLN A 3 2.48 -11.01 -23.39
C GLN A 3 2.54 -10.24 -22.06
N LEU A 4 1.41 -9.67 -21.64
CA LEU A 4 1.33 -8.92 -20.39
C LEU A 4 1.36 -9.88 -19.19
N GLU A 5 0.71 -11.03 -19.31
CA GLU A 5 0.74 -12.08 -18.29
C GLU A 5 2.13 -12.73 -18.16
N ALA A 6 2.83 -12.94 -19.28
CA ALA A 6 4.20 -13.43 -19.26
C ALA A 6 5.15 -12.43 -18.58
N PHE A 7 4.96 -11.13 -18.85
CA PHE A 7 5.73 -10.08 -18.20
C PHE A 7 5.41 -9.97 -16.70
N ASP A 8 4.13 -10.00 -16.33
CA ASP A 8 3.70 -9.99 -14.92
C ASP A 8 4.30 -11.15 -14.14
N LYS A 9 4.25 -12.37 -14.68
CA LYS A 9 4.87 -13.55 -14.06
C LYS A 9 6.38 -13.39 -13.86
N ASN A 10 7.08 -12.83 -14.84
CA ASN A 10 8.53 -12.62 -14.75
C ASN A 10 8.89 -11.58 -13.69
N VAL A 11 8.15 -10.46 -13.64
CA VAL A 11 8.34 -9.41 -12.62
C VAL A 11 8.03 -9.94 -11.23
N ASN A 12 6.89 -10.64 -11.07
CA ASN A 12 6.51 -11.22 -9.79
C ASN A 12 7.55 -12.24 -9.30
N PHE A 13 8.02 -13.12 -10.17
CA PHE A 13 9.08 -14.08 -9.84
C PHE A 13 10.38 -13.41 -9.43
N PHE A 14 10.80 -12.36 -10.15
CA PHE A 14 12.02 -11.61 -9.82
C PHE A 14 11.93 -10.94 -8.45
N VAL A 15 10.79 -10.33 -8.13
CA VAL A 15 10.59 -9.67 -6.83
C VAL A 15 10.52 -10.71 -5.70
N ASP A 16 9.86 -11.85 -5.92
CA ASP A 16 9.82 -12.95 -4.93
C ASP A 16 11.21 -13.53 -4.67
N TYR A 17 12.04 -13.64 -5.71
CA TYR A 17 13.42 -14.08 -5.56
C TYR A 17 14.27 -13.12 -4.70
N LEU A 18 14.01 -11.82 -4.78
CA LEU A 18 14.76 -10.80 -4.03
C LEU A 18 14.28 -10.63 -2.59
N PHE A 19 12.97 -10.63 -2.36
CA PHE A 19 12.36 -10.28 -1.07
C PHE A 19 11.81 -11.47 -0.29
N GLY A 20 11.78 -12.66 -0.89
CA GLY A 20 11.26 -13.88 -0.28
C GLY A 20 9.77 -14.11 -0.54
N GLU A 21 9.23 -15.13 0.13
CA GLU A 21 7.85 -15.58 -0.06
C GLU A 21 6.85 -14.59 0.54
N ARG A 22 5.74 -14.35 -0.18
CA ARG A 22 4.70 -13.41 0.24
C ARG A 22 3.82 -13.98 1.34
N ASP A 23 3.34 -13.12 2.23
CA ASP A 23 2.33 -13.48 3.23
C ASP A 23 1.01 -13.87 2.53
N SER A 24 0.56 -15.11 2.76
CA SER A 24 -0.66 -15.65 2.16
C SER A 24 -1.93 -14.95 2.64
N ARG A 25 -1.91 -14.31 3.83
CA ARG A 25 -3.08 -13.64 4.44
C ARG A 25 -3.58 -12.43 3.66
N VAL A 26 -2.70 -11.82 2.87
CA VAL A 26 -2.98 -10.58 2.11
C VAL A 26 -3.17 -10.85 0.61
N ARG A 27 -3.24 -12.12 0.21
CA ARG A 27 -3.45 -12.51 -1.19
C ARG A 27 -4.83 -12.07 -1.69
N GLY A 28 -4.91 -11.56 -2.91
CA GLY A 28 -6.14 -10.99 -3.47
C GLY A 28 -6.49 -9.58 -2.99
N TRP A 29 -5.67 -8.94 -2.15
CA TRP A 29 -5.87 -7.52 -1.81
C TRP A 29 -5.53 -6.63 -3.00
N LEU A 30 -6.31 -5.54 -3.14
CA LEU A 30 -6.14 -4.57 -4.21
C LEU A 30 -4.71 -3.99 -4.17
N LEU A 31 -4.03 -4.01 -5.33
CA LEU A 31 -2.63 -3.56 -5.53
C LEU A 31 -1.54 -4.39 -4.85
N LEU A 32 -1.89 -5.43 -4.11
CA LEU A 32 -0.94 -6.27 -3.40
C LEU A 32 -0.81 -7.68 -3.99
N ASP A 33 -1.78 -8.10 -4.81
CA ASP A 33 -1.78 -9.41 -5.47
C ASP A 33 -0.75 -9.53 -6.60
N SER A 34 -0.37 -8.40 -7.22
CA SER A 34 0.64 -8.36 -8.29
C SER A 34 1.47 -7.08 -8.18
N TYR A 35 2.76 -7.15 -8.51
CA TYR A 35 3.65 -5.98 -8.46
C TYR A 35 3.50 -5.06 -9.67
N LEU A 36 2.98 -5.56 -10.80
CA LEU A 36 2.85 -4.81 -12.04
C LEU A 36 1.91 -3.58 -11.90
N PRO A 37 0.71 -3.68 -11.31
CA PRO A 37 -0.15 -2.52 -11.06
C PRO A 37 0.56 -1.43 -10.25
N THR A 38 1.23 -1.80 -9.16
CA THR A 38 1.95 -0.85 -8.29
C THR A 38 3.10 -0.17 -9.03
N LEU A 39 3.89 -0.93 -9.79
CA LEU A 39 4.96 -0.40 -10.63
C LEU A 39 4.42 0.56 -11.71
N SER A 40 3.28 0.23 -12.32
CA SER A 40 2.65 1.08 -13.32
C SER A 40 2.22 2.43 -12.73
N PHE A 41 1.62 2.46 -11.54
CA PHE A 41 1.25 3.70 -10.87
C PHE A 41 2.46 4.54 -10.49
N THR A 42 3.56 3.91 -10.06
CA THR A 42 4.82 4.62 -9.78
C THR A 42 5.37 5.29 -11.05
N LEU A 43 5.37 4.59 -12.19
CA LEU A 43 5.82 5.16 -13.47
C LEU A 43 4.93 6.33 -13.90
N VAL A 44 3.61 6.18 -13.81
CA VAL A 44 2.66 7.25 -14.14
C VAL A 44 2.87 8.48 -13.23
N TYR A 45 3.12 8.27 -11.94
CA TYR A 45 3.43 9.34 -11.01
C TYR A 45 4.71 10.09 -11.42
N LEU A 46 5.80 9.37 -11.68
CA LEU A 46 7.08 9.98 -12.09
C LEU A 46 6.96 10.74 -13.41
N LEU A 47 6.24 10.18 -14.39
CA LEU A 47 5.95 10.86 -15.64
C LEU A 47 5.16 12.15 -15.38
N THR A 48 4.12 12.11 -14.55
CA THR A 48 3.32 13.29 -14.21
C THR A 48 4.15 14.37 -13.54
N VAL A 49 5.04 14.00 -12.62
CA VAL A 49 5.96 14.93 -11.94
C VAL A 49 6.96 15.55 -12.91
N TYR A 50 7.42 14.81 -13.91
CA TYR A 50 8.32 15.33 -14.96
C TYR A 50 7.59 16.24 -15.95
N LEU A 51 6.41 15.84 -16.41
CA LEU A 51 5.57 16.58 -17.37
C LEU A 51 4.94 17.84 -16.76
N GLY A 52 4.65 17.84 -15.46
CA GLY A 52 4.02 18.95 -14.76
C GLY A 52 4.74 20.29 -14.92
N PRO A 53 6.04 20.40 -14.57
CA PRO A 53 6.82 21.62 -14.74
C PRO A 53 6.95 22.08 -16.19
N VAL A 54 7.09 21.14 -17.14
CA VAL A 54 7.17 21.45 -18.58
C VAL A 54 5.87 22.10 -19.05
N TYR A 55 4.73 21.57 -18.61
CA TYR A 55 3.41 22.12 -18.92
C TYR A 55 3.15 23.47 -18.23
N MET A 56 3.63 23.65 -16.98
CA MET A 56 3.43 24.88 -16.21
C MET A 56 4.38 26.02 -16.60
N LYS A 57 5.42 25.79 -17.41
CA LYS A 57 6.43 26.79 -17.78
C LYS A 57 5.83 28.09 -18.35
N ASN A 58 4.73 28.00 -19.09
CA ASN A 58 4.10 29.15 -19.77
C ASN A 58 2.76 29.57 -19.14
N ARG A 59 2.44 29.10 -17.92
CA ARG A 59 1.15 29.38 -17.27
C ARG A 59 1.33 29.85 -15.82
N PRO A 60 0.46 30.76 -15.35
CA PRO A 60 0.45 31.16 -13.94
C PRO A 60 -0.01 30.00 -13.04
N ALA A 61 0.43 30.03 -11.77
CA ALA A 61 0.10 29.01 -10.79
C ALA A 61 -1.42 28.89 -10.58
N CYS A 62 -1.93 27.66 -10.58
CA CYS A 62 -3.34 27.39 -10.33
C CYS A 62 -3.69 27.59 -8.85
N SER A 63 -4.79 28.29 -8.55
CA SER A 63 -5.28 28.47 -7.18
C SER A 63 -6.02 27.22 -6.70
N LEU A 64 -5.28 26.25 -6.17
CA LEU A 64 -5.80 24.96 -5.67
C LEU A 64 -6.10 24.96 -4.16
N LYS A 65 -6.16 26.14 -3.53
CA LYS A 65 -6.23 26.28 -2.06
C LYS A 65 -7.38 25.51 -1.42
N LYS A 66 -8.59 25.58 -2.01
CA LYS A 66 -9.77 24.86 -1.49
C LYS A 66 -9.61 23.34 -1.62
N VAL A 67 -9.10 22.87 -2.77
CA VAL A 67 -8.85 21.45 -3.02
C VAL A 67 -7.81 20.92 -2.04
N LEU A 68 -6.73 21.67 -1.84
CA LEU A 68 -5.66 21.32 -0.90
C LEU A 68 -6.16 21.27 0.55
N LEU A 69 -7.04 22.20 0.94
CA LEU A 69 -7.65 22.19 2.27
C LEU A 69 -8.50 20.91 2.48
N VAL A 70 -9.38 20.59 1.54
CA VAL A 70 -10.22 19.38 1.62
C VAL A 70 -9.36 18.11 1.63
N TYR A 71 -8.33 18.05 0.79
CA TYR A 71 -7.39 16.93 0.74
C TYR A 71 -6.68 16.71 2.08
N ASN A 72 -6.07 17.75 2.65
CA ASN A 72 -5.36 17.63 3.93
C ASN A 72 -6.31 17.24 5.07
N PHE A 73 -7.53 17.79 5.06
CA PHE A 73 -8.54 17.40 6.04
C PHE A 73 -8.92 15.92 5.92
N ALA A 74 -9.16 15.43 4.70
CA ALA A 74 -9.50 14.03 4.44
C ALA A 74 -8.35 13.09 4.87
N VAL A 75 -7.11 13.40 4.51
CA VAL A 75 -5.93 12.60 4.90
C VAL A 75 -5.75 12.60 6.42
N THR A 76 -5.99 13.73 7.09
CA THR A 76 -5.91 13.82 8.56
C THR A 76 -6.95 12.94 9.23
N MET A 77 -8.20 12.98 8.76
CA MET A 77 -9.27 12.12 9.29
C MET A 77 -9.00 10.63 9.02
N LEU A 78 -8.50 10.30 7.83
CA LEU A 78 -8.11 8.92 7.51
C LEU A 78 -6.97 8.43 8.41
N SER A 79 -5.99 9.30 8.69
CA SER A 79 -4.87 8.98 9.59
C SER A 79 -5.35 8.75 11.02
N LEU A 80 -6.32 9.55 11.49
CA LEU A 80 -6.95 9.36 12.78
C LEU A 80 -7.72 8.04 12.85
N TYR A 81 -8.46 7.68 11.79
CA TYR A 81 -9.16 6.41 11.70
C TYR A 81 -8.18 5.22 11.77
N MET A 82 -7.12 5.24 10.97
CA MET A 82 -6.10 4.18 10.98
C MET A 82 -5.43 4.05 12.36
N LEU A 83 -5.22 5.16 13.07
CA LEU A 83 -4.67 5.13 14.43
C LEU A 83 -5.62 4.45 15.42
N ILE A 84 -6.91 4.75 15.35
CA ILE A 84 -7.92 4.14 16.24
C ILE A 84 -8.02 2.63 15.96
N GLU A 85 -8.12 2.25 14.69
CA GLU A 85 -8.13 0.84 14.27
C GLU A 85 -6.88 0.11 14.77
N LEU A 86 -5.69 0.69 14.57
CA LEU A 86 -4.43 0.10 15.01
C LEU A 86 -4.38 -0.10 16.53
N ILE A 87 -4.81 0.89 17.32
CA ILE A 87 -4.83 0.80 18.79
C ILE A 87 -5.83 -0.29 19.22
N SER A 88 -7.03 -0.30 18.63
CA SER A 88 -8.07 -1.27 18.96
C SER A 88 -7.66 -2.70 18.62
N ALA A 89 -7.07 -2.93 17.44
CA ALA A 89 -6.58 -4.21 17.00
C ALA A 89 -5.39 -4.69 17.87
N SER A 90 -4.47 -3.78 18.19
CA SER A 90 -3.32 -4.11 19.05
C SER A 90 -3.76 -4.48 20.47
N TRP A 91 -4.74 -3.76 21.02
CA TRP A 91 -5.29 -4.04 22.35
C TRP A 91 -6.06 -5.36 22.37
N ALA A 92 -6.94 -5.58 21.39
CA ALA A 92 -7.72 -6.82 21.26
C ALA A 92 -6.81 -8.05 21.05
N GLY A 93 -5.71 -7.90 20.30
CA GLY A 93 -4.71 -8.96 20.10
C GLY A 93 -3.68 -9.12 21.22
N GLY A 94 -3.76 -8.33 22.29
CA GLY A 94 -2.82 -8.43 23.42
C GLY A 94 -1.36 -8.15 23.05
N TYR A 95 -1.12 -7.32 22.04
CA TYR A 95 0.24 -6.99 21.58
C TYR A 95 1.01 -6.23 22.66
N ARG A 96 2.30 -6.55 22.81
CA ARG A 96 3.23 -5.78 23.63
C ARG A 96 3.88 -4.69 22.76
N LEU A 97 4.13 -3.50 23.34
CA LEU A 97 4.86 -2.41 22.67
C LEU A 97 6.37 -2.71 22.48
N GLN A 98 6.81 -3.92 22.84
CA GLN A 98 8.19 -4.39 22.74
C GLN A 98 8.32 -5.42 21.61
N CYS A 99 9.51 -6.00 21.44
CA CYS A 99 9.78 -7.00 20.40
C CYS A 99 8.80 -8.18 20.52
N GLN A 100 7.98 -8.35 19.49
CA GLN A 100 6.98 -9.40 19.36
C GLN A 100 7.21 -10.10 18.02
N SER A 101 7.12 -11.43 18.00
CA SER A 101 7.17 -12.19 16.75
C SER A 101 5.93 -11.88 15.91
N LEU A 102 6.13 -11.77 14.59
CA LEU A 102 5.07 -11.55 13.60
C LEU A 102 3.98 -12.65 13.64
N HIS A 103 4.32 -13.84 14.12
CA HIS A 103 3.44 -15.01 14.20
C HIS A 103 3.00 -15.33 15.65
N GLY A 104 3.42 -14.54 16.64
CA GLY A 104 3.33 -14.90 18.06
C GLY A 104 2.30 -14.14 18.89
N ALA A 105 1.38 -13.40 18.27
CA ALA A 105 0.60 -12.39 18.96
C ALA A 105 -0.91 -12.69 18.97
N GLY A 106 -1.31 -13.58 19.89
CA GLY A 106 -2.67 -13.72 20.42
C GLY A 106 -3.77 -14.23 19.47
N ASP A 107 -4.85 -14.74 20.04
CA ASP A 107 -6.06 -15.27 19.35
C ASP A 107 -6.83 -14.23 18.50
N ALA A 108 -6.24 -13.08 18.16
CA ALA A 108 -6.83 -12.09 17.25
C ALA A 108 -6.32 -12.22 15.80
N ASP A 109 -5.29 -13.04 15.55
CA ASP A 109 -4.83 -13.38 14.20
C ASP A 109 -5.69 -14.49 13.56
N ILE A 110 -6.97 -14.58 13.94
CA ILE A 110 -7.94 -15.54 13.40
C ILE A 110 -8.46 -14.99 12.05
N ARG A 111 -7.62 -15.08 11.04
CA ARG A 111 -8.07 -15.37 9.67
C ARG A 111 -7.47 -16.70 9.24
N ASN A 112 -8.05 -17.77 9.81
CA ASN A 112 -7.99 -19.16 9.34
C ASN A 112 -6.65 -19.65 8.79
N LEU A 113 -5.69 -19.87 9.68
CA LEU A 113 -4.81 -21.03 9.58
C LEU A 113 -5.09 -21.78 10.87
N GLY A 114 -5.96 -22.80 10.82
CA GLY A 114 -5.44 -24.12 10.50
C GLY A 114 -4.48 -24.48 11.62
N GLU A 115 -5.01 -25.14 12.64
CA GLU A 115 -4.23 -25.80 13.69
C GLU A 115 -2.95 -26.40 13.08
N CYS A 116 -1.81 -26.20 13.75
CA CYS A 116 -0.73 -27.18 13.60
C CYS A 116 -1.21 -28.51 14.19
#